data_AF-A0A387HGZ4-F1
#
_entry.id   AF-A0A387HGZ4-F1
#
_cell.length_a   1.000
_cell.length_b   1.000
_cell.length_c   1.000
_cell.angle_alpha   90.00
_cell.angle_beta   90.00
_cell.angle_gamma   90.00
#
_symmetry.space_group_name_H-M   'P 1'
#
loop_
_entity.id
_entity.type
_entity.pdbx_description
1 polymer ?
#
loop_
_entity_poly.entity_id
_entity_poly.type
_entity_poly.pdbx_seq_one_letter_code
_entity_poly.pdbx_strand_id
1 'polypeptide(L)'
;MSLRRLHVLIQALFKKPGESLLLMDLDEATSWTETNHILARISDGLELSNYLFIKANSAEDDDLEPPKPLPRPGQVAEEPKPQLALASGEEVADFFNHFGTL
;
A
#
# COMPACT_ATOMS: atom_id res chain seq x y z
N MET A 1 -6.79 -10.03 35.28
CA MET A 1 -6.98 -10.33 33.83
C MET A 1 -7.49 -11.77 33.70
N SER A 2 -8.46 -12.05 32.82
CA SER A 2 -9.06 -13.39 32.63
C SER A 2 -8.34 -14.19 31.54
N LEU A 3 -8.16 -15.50 31.73
CA LEU A 3 -7.49 -16.40 30.77
C LEU A 3 -8.13 -16.39 29.36
N ARG A 4 -9.45 -16.22 29.27
CA ARG A 4 -10.15 -16.08 27.98
C ARG A 4 -9.74 -14.81 27.24
N ARG A 5 -9.60 -13.68 27.96
CA ARG A 5 -9.17 -12.41 27.37
C ARG A 5 -7.71 -12.49 26.90
N LEU A 6 -6.85 -13.15 27.68
CA LEU A 6 -5.45 -13.39 27.29
C LEU A 6 -5.36 -14.22 26.00
N HIS A 7 -6.13 -15.31 25.90
CA HIS A 7 -6.16 -16.16 24.72
C HIS A 7 -6.58 -15.41 23.44
N VAL A 8 -7.63 -14.58 23.55
CA VAL A 8 -8.09 -13.75 22.43
C VAL A 8 -7.04 -12.72 22.00
N LEU A 9 -6.34 -12.09 22.95
CA LEU A 9 -5.26 -11.16 22.64
C LEU A 9 -4.09 -11.86 21.94
N ILE A 10 -3.71 -13.05 22.38
CA ILE A 10 -2.67 -13.87 21.73
C ILE A 10 -3.09 -14.22 20.30
N GLN A 11 -4.33 -14.68 20.08
CA GLN A 11 -4.85 -14.95 18.74
C GLN A 11 -4.90 -13.70 17.85
N ALA A 12 -5.24 -12.53 18.42
CA ALA A 12 -5.26 -11.27 17.68
C ALA A 12 -3.84 -10.83 17.27
N LEU A 13 -2.84 -11.04 18.12
CA LEU A 13 -1.44 -10.77 17.81
C LEU A 13 -0.93 -11.65 16.66
N PHE A 14 -1.33 -12.92 16.60
CA PHE A 14 -1.00 -13.80 15.47
C PHE A 14 -1.63 -13.38 14.13
N LYS A 15 -2.70 -12.57 14.16
CA LYS A 15 -3.39 -12.10 12.94
C LYS A 15 -2.86 -10.77 12.41
N LYS A 16 -1.98 -10.07 13.14
CA LYS A 16 -1.43 -8.81 12.66
C LYS A 16 -0.41 -9.09 11.54
N PRO A 17 -0.58 -8.49 10.36
CA PRO A 17 0.36 -8.67 9.27
C PRO A 17 1.68 -7.97 9.61
N GLY A 18 2.73 -8.77 9.70
CA GLY A 18 4.09 -8.29 9.89
C GLY A 18 4.48 -8.04 11.34
N GLU A 19 5.57 -8.68 11.71
CA GLU A 19 6.26 -8.60 13.01
C GLU A 19 5.35 -8.84 14.21
N SER A 20 4.85 -10.08 14.33
CA SER A 20 4.51 -10.59 15.66
C SER A 20 5.81 -10.67 16.46
N LEU A 21 6.05 -9.68 17.32
CA LEU A 21 7.21 -9.62 18.22
C LEU A 21 7.41 -10.94 18.99
N LEU A 22 6.31 -11.64 19.29
CA LEU A 22 6.34 -12.95 19.95
C LEU A 22 6.91 -14.04 19.03
N LEU A 23 6.50 -14.08 17.76
CA LEU A 23 6.96 -15.12 16.83
C LEU A 23 8.41 -14.90 16.39
N MET A 24 8.85 -13.63 16.33
CA MET A 24 10.25 -13.29 16.05
C MET A 24 11.17 -13.59 17.23
N ASP A 25 10.70 -13.40 18.47
CA ASP A 25 11.44 -13.82 19.68
C ASP A 25 11.55 -15.35 19.80
N LEU A 26 10.57 -16.08 19.27
CA LEU A 26 10.58 -17.55 19.21
C LEU A 26 11.41 -18.11 18.06
N ASP A 27 11.47 -17.44 16.91
CA ASP A 27 12.18 -17.88 15.71
C ASP A 27 12.67 -16.71 14.86
N GLU A 28 14.00 -16.55 14.80
CA GLU A 28 14.69 -15.50 14.06
C GLU A 28 14.42 -15.58 12.53
N ALA A 29 14.17 -16.78 12.00
CA ALA A 29 13.83 -16.99 10.59
C ALA A 29 12.48 -16.37 10.18
N THR A 30 11.67 -15.98 11.16
CA THR A 30 10.40 -15.25 10.95
C THR A 30 10.64 -13.79 10.57
N SER A 31 11.82 -13.25 10.90
CA SER A 31 12.15 -11.86 10.61
C SER A 31 12.60 -11.67 9.15
N TRP A 32 12.24 -10.53 8.56
CA TRP A 32 12.86 -10.14 7.30
C TRP A 32 14.26 -9.59 7.57
N THR A 33 15.25 -10.16 6.91
CA THR A 33 16.59 -9.59 6.89
C THR A 33 16.63 -8.38 5.94
N GLU A 34 17.67 -7.56 6.05
CA GLU A 34 17.92 -6.44 5.12
C GLU A 34 17.91 -6.90 3.66
N THR A 35 18.50 -8.07 3.37
CA THR A 35 18.49 -8.68 2.04
C THR A 35 17.06 -8.94 1.55
N ASN A 36 16.16 -9.41 2.41
CA ASN A 36 14.76 -9.65 2.04
C ASN A 36 14.06 -8.34 1.65
N HIS A 37 14.31 -7.26 2.40
CA HIS A 37 13.77 -5.94 2.07
C HIS A 37 14.30 -5.41 0.72
N ILE A 38 15.60 -5.57 0.47
CA ILE A 38 16.22 -5.14 -0.79
C ILE A 38 15.69 -5.97 -1.96
N LEU A 39 15.60 -7.29 -1.82
CA LEU A 39 15.07 -8.17 -2.87
C LEU A 39 13.61 -7.84 -3.19
N ALA A 40 12.78 -7.60 -2.18
CA ALA A 40 11.40 -7.16 -2.40
C ALA A 40 11.35 -5.85 -3.18
N ARG A 41 12.22 -4.88 -2.85
CA ARG A 41 12.29 -3.60 -3.59
C ARG A 41 12.73 -3.77 -5.04
N ILE A 42 13.69 -4.64 -5.31
CA ILE A 42 14.15 -4.96 -6.67
C ILE A 42 13.02 -5.63 -7.45
N SER A 43 12.31 -6.59 -6.84
CA SER A 43 11.17 -7.27 -7.45
C SER A 43 10.08 -6.29 -7.88
N ASP A 44 9.64 -5.40 -6.96
CA ASP A 44 8.63 -4.39 -7.27
C ASP A 44 9.07 -3.48 -8.43
N GLY A 45 10.35 -3.09 -8.45
CA GLY A 45 10.91 -2.24 -9.50
C GLY A 45 10.94 -2.93 -10.86
N LEU A 46 11.26 -4.23 -10.89
CA LEU A 46 11.29 -5.03 -12.11
C LEU A 46 9.89 -5.24 -12.67
N GLU A 47 8.91 -5.53 -11.81
CA GLU A 47 7.51 -5.66 -12.21
C GLU A 47 6.97 -4.34 -12.81
N LEU A 48 7.27 -3.21 -12.16
CA LEU A 48 6.91 -1.89 -12.68
C LEU A 48 7.60 -1.57 -14.02
N SER A 49 8.87 -1.94 -14.17
CA SER A 49 9.59 -1.77 -15.44
C SER A 49 8.94 -2.57 -16.56
N ASN A 50 8.54 -3.82 -16.29
CA ASN A 50 7.85 -4.66 -17.25
C ASN A 50 6.48 -4.08 -17.61
N TYR A 51 5.73 -3.62 -16.61
CA TYR A 51 4.46 -2.94 -16.83
C TYR A 51 4.60 -1.74 -17.78
N LEU A 52 5.55 -0.84 -17.49
CA LEU A 52 5.79 0.34 -18.32
C LEU A 52 6.24 -0.03 -19.73
N PHE A 53 7.07 -1.06 -19.87
CA PHE A 53 7.50 -1.57 -21.16
C PHE A 53 6.32 -2.11 -21.98
N ILE A 54 5.47 -2.94 -21.38
CA ILE A 54 4.29 -3.49 -22.05
C ILE A 54 3.34 -2.37 -22.44
N LYS A 55 3.02 -1.47 -21.50
CA LYS A 55 2.11 -0.35 -21.75
C LYS A 55 2.57 0.60 -22.85
N ALA A 56 3.89 0.79 -22.99
CA ALA A 56 4.44 1.62 -24.06
C ALA A 56 4.35 0.95 -25.44
N ASN A 57 4.19 -0.38 -25.50
CA ASN A 57 4.16 -1.17 -26.73
C ASN A 57 2.81 -1.84 -27.01
N SER A 58 1.81 -1.67 -26.14
CA SER A 58 0.45 -2.16 -26.33
C SER A 58 -0.41 -1.14 -27.07
N ALA A 59 -1.49 -1.61 -27.69
CA ALA A 59 -2.49 -0.72 -28.30
C ALA A 59 -3.27 0.04 -27.20
N GLU A 60 -3.90 1.16 -27.55
CA GLU A 60 -4.62 2.03 -26.58
C GLU A 60 -5.78 1.32 -25.84
N ASP A 61 -6.30 0.21 -26.37
CA ASP A 61 -7.38 -0.57 -25.75
C ASP A 61 -6.89 -1.61 -24.71
N ASP A 62 -5.58 -1.75 -24.47
CA ASP A 62 -5.05 -2.64 -23.43
C ASP A 62 -5.13 -1.97 -22.04
N ASP A 63 -6.19 -2.32 -21.29
CA ASP A 63 -6.41 -1.87 -19.91
C ASP A 63 -5.53 -2.66 -18.92
N LEU A 64 -4.21 -2.44 -18.99
CA LEU A 64 -3.26 -3.04 -18.06
C LEU A 64 -3.24 -2.26 -16.74
N GLU A 65 -3.61 -2.95 -15.66
CA GLU A 65 -3.51 -2.41 -14.30
C GLU A 65 -2.05 -2.26 -13.86
N PRO A 66 -1.69 -1.14 -13.21
CA PRO A 66 -0.37 -0.99 -12.59
C PRO A 66 -0.13 -2.06 -11.51
N PRO A 67 1.08 -2.65 -11.44
CA PRO A 67 1.39 -3.65 -10.44
C PRO A 67 1.38 -3.04 -9.04
N LYS A 68 0.95 -3.84 -8.06
CA LYS A 68 0.94 -3.44 -6.65
C LYS A 68 2.20 -3.98 -5.96
N PRO A 69 2.91 -3.16 -5.17
CA PRO A 69 4.07 -3.61 -4.42
C PRO A 69 3.75 -4.82 -3.53
N LEU A 70 4.73 -5.71 -3.37
CA LEU A 70 4.59 -6.84 -2.46
C LEU A 70 4.37 -6.35 -1.02
N PRO A 71 3.44 -6.99 -0.26
CA PRO A 71 3.18 -6.62 1.12
C PRO A 71 4.42 -6.93 1.98
N ARG A 72 5.01 -5.90 2.59
CA ARG A 72 6.16 -6.05 3.48
C ARG A 72 5.70 -6.24 4.93
N PRO A 73 6.40 -7.05 5.74
CA PRO A 73 6.17 -7.09 7.18
C PRO A 73 6.31 -5.70 7.82
N GLY A 74 5.44 -5.37 8.77
CA GLY A 74 5.42 -4.10 9.49
C GLY A 74 4.80 -2.95 8.70
N GLN A 75 4.60 -3.12 7.38
CA GLN A 75 3.93 -2.14 6.55
C GLN A 75 2.41 -2.35 6.66
N VAL A 76 1.74 -1.39 7.29
CA VAL A 76 0.27 -1.32 7.25
C VAL A 76 -0.12 -1.13 5.79
N ALA A 77 -1.02 -1.97 5.27
CA ALA A 77 -1.57 -1.80 3.93
C ALA A 77 -2.04 -0.36 3.78
N GLU A 78 -1.56 0.34 2.73
CA GLU A 78 -1.96 1.73 2.48
C GLU A 78 -3.48 1.72 2.28
N GLU A 79 -4.22 2.28 3.24
CA GLU A 79 -5.65 2.53 3.03
C GLU A 79 -5.77 3.46 1.81
N PRO A 80 -6.74 3.21 0.90
CA PRO A 80 -6.91 4.05 -0.27
C PRO A 80 -7.03 5.49 0.20
N LYS A 81 -6.06 6.33 -0.19
CA LYS A 81 -6.08 7.76 0.14
C LYS A 81 -7.43 8.30 -0.31
N PRO A 82 -8.20 8.97 0.57
CA PRO A 82 -9.46 9.56 0.15
C PRO A 82 -9.15 10.45 -1.04
N GLN A 83 -9.80 10.18 -2.17
CA GLN A 83 -9.68 11.01 -3.35
C GLN A 83 -10.17 12.39 -2.92
N LEU A 84 -9.24 13.33 -2.74
CA LEU A 84 -9.59 14.72 -2.48
C LEU A 84 -10.44 15.14 -3.67
N ALA A 85 -11.70 15.49 -3.41
CA ALA A 85 -12.57 16.06 -4.43
C ALA A 85 -11.98 17.41 -4.84
N LEU A 86 -11.11 17.37 -5.85
CA LEU A 86 -10.59 18.57 -6.47
C LEU A 86 -11.77 19.24 -7.18
N ALA A 87 -11.85 20.56 -7.06
CA ALA A 87 -12.83 21.33 -7.81
C ALA A 87 -12.61 21.11 -9.32
N SER A 88 -13.71 20.94 -10.05
CA SER A 88 -13.69 20.89 -11.51
C SER A 88 -13.24 22.24 -12.08
N GLY A 89 -12.73 22.25 -13.32
CA GLY A 89 -12.32 23.49 -13.98
C GLY A 89 -13.46 24.50 -14.14
N GLU A 90 -14.69 24.01 -14.23
CA GLU A 90 -15.91 24.82 -14.30
C GLU A 90 -16.19 25.52 -12.96
N GLU A 91 -16.11 24.80 -11.84
CA GLU A 91 -16.26 25.37 -10.50
C GLU A 91 -15.17 26.42 -10.19
N VAL A 92 -13.94 26.20 -10.67
CA VAL A 92 -12.84 27.17 -10.54
C VAL A 92 -13.14 28.43 -11.36
N ALA A 93 -13.62 28.29 -12.60
CA ALA A 93 -14.00 29.41 -13.44
C ALA A 93 -15.14 30.24 -12.83
N ASP A 94 -16.16 29.57 -12.31
CA ASP A 94 -17.30 30.21 -11.65
C ASP A 94 -16.90 30.96 -10.38
N PHE A 95 -15.97 30.41 -9.58
CA PHE A 95 -15.41 31.11 -8.43
C PHE A 95 -14.73 32.42 -8.83
N PHE A 96 -13.87 32.42 -9.85
CA PHE A 96 -13.18 33.64 -10.29
C PHE A 96 -14.13 34.68 -10.89
N ASN A 97 -15.20 34.24 -11.55
CA ASN A 97 -16.23 35.13 -12.07
C ASN A 97 -16.99 35.86 -10.94
N HIS A 98 -17.28 35.18 -9.83
CA HIS A 98 -17.97 35.76 -8.68
C HIS A 98 -17.05 36.48 -7.68
N PHE A 99 -15.74 36.21 -7.70
CA PHE A 99 -14.76 36.84 -6.82
C PHE A 99 -14.64 38.35 -7.06
N GLY A 100 -14.82 38.81 -8.30
CA GLY A 100 -14.75 40.23 -8.66
C GLY A 100 -15.95 41.08 -8.22
N THR A 101 -16.99 40.47 -7.65
CA THR A 101 -18.23 41.14 -7.20
C THR A 101 -18.38 41.26 -5.68
N LEU A 102 -17.35 40.89 -4.90
CA LEU A 102 -17.26 41.08 -3.46
C LEU A 102 -16.58 42.41 -3.09
#